data_AF-A0A1I4WN01-F1
#
_entry.id   AF-A0A1I4WN01-F1
#
_cell.length_a   1.000
_cell.length_b   1.000
_cell.length_c   1.000
_cell.angle_alpha   90.00
_cell.angle_beta   90.00
_cell.angle_gamma   90.00
#
_symmetry.space_group_name_H-M   'P 1'
#
loop_
_entity.id
_entity.type
_entity.pdbx_description
1 polymer ?
#
loop_
_entity_poly.entity_id
_entity_poly.type
_entity_poly.pdbx_seq_one_letter_code
_entity_poly.pdbx_strand_id
1 'polypeptide(L)'
;MKQSMSEDQQFIFDSIYTQVRSGFYSLEDIQNNIIEEIEDNGFEDEISEDWAYEQIDRVNEELLKESESWGDNTQTNRLIAAFDELAESKIIALHYTGFTNDDGEYEVTEVERTLIDNDEKSEGYCFYHGQDMERAVRGEGLYISFQKINNVSDVVSREVAKKIVEVLEKHNLKVDWNGKAATRIFLPDFKWERIYNEDDRDLLNYNYVIDAILLNK
;
A
#
# COMPACT_ATOMS: atom_id res chain seq x y z
N MET A 1 -20.39 -20.22 23.48
CA MET A 1 -20.71 -19.69 22.13
C MET A 1 -19.76 -18.53 21.91
N LYS A 2 -18.88 -18.56 20.91
CA LYS A 2 -18.17 -17.34 20.52
C LYS A 2 -19.26 -16.38 20.04
N GLN A 3 -19.43 -15.27 20.74
CA GLN A 3 -20.36 -14.22 20.33
C GLN A 3 -19.83 -13.67 18.99
N SER A 4 -20.69 -13.61 17.98
CA SER A 4 -20.35 -12.94 16.72
C SER A 4 -20.16 -11.46 17.00
N MET A 5 -19.18 -10.83 16.37
CA MET A 5 -19.02 -9.36 16.39
C MET A 5 -20.30 -8.70 15.85
N SER A 6 -20.64 -7.53 16.37
CA SER A 6 -21.63 -6.64 15.74
C SER A 6 -21.11 -6.12 14.39
N GLU A 7 -21.96 -5.46 13.60
CA GLU A 7 -21.55 -4.85 12.34
C GLU A 7 -20.47 -3.78 12.58
N ASP A 8 -20.65 -2.94 13.60
CA ASP A 8 -19.70 -1.89 13.98
C ASP A 8 -18.38 -2.47 14.50
N GLN A 9 -18.44 -3.53 15.32
CA GLN A 9 -17.24 -4.26 15.75
C GLN A 9 -16.52 -4.91 14.58
N GLN A 10 -17.25 -5.44 13.60
CA GLN A 10 -16.64 -6.04 12.42
C GLN A 10 -15.93 -4.96 11.58
N PHE A 11 -16.54 -3.79 11.42
CA PHE A 11 -15.95 -2.64 10.73
C PHE A 11 -14.62 -2.23 11.37
N ILE A 12 -14.61 -1.98 12.68
CA ILE A 12 -13.38 -1.60 13.39
C ILE A 12 -12.36 -2.75 13.38
N PHE A 13 -12.80 -4.00 13.54
CA PHE A 13 -11.89 -5.15 13.47
C PHE A 13 -11.21 -5.26 12.11
N ASP A 14 -11.91 -4.96 11.01
CA ASP A 14 -11.34 -4.96 9.66
C ASP A 14 -10.27 -3.87 9.48
N SER A 15 -10.47 -2.70 10.08
CA SER A 15 -9.44 -1.64 10.14
C SER A 15 -8.23 -2.09 10.99
N ILE A 16 -8.46 -2.61 12.21
CA ILE A 16 -7.40 -3.16 13.08
C ILE A 16 -6.59 -4.21 12.32
N TYR A 17 -7.28 -5.17 11.70
CA TYR A 17 -6.65 -6.25 10.95
C TYR A 17 -5.73 -5.72 9.86
N THR A 18 -6.20 -4.71 9.12
CA THR A 18 -5.45 -4.10 8.02
C THR A 18 -4.26 -3.31 8.52
N GLN A 19 -4.45 -2.41 9.49
CA GLN A 19 -3.37 -1.57 9.99
C GLN A 19 -2.25 -2.41 10.63
N VAL A 20 -2.58 -3.39 11.48
CA VAL A 20 -1.61 -4.29 12.10
C VAL A 20 -0.87 -5.11 11.04
N ARG A 21 -1.59 -5.78 10.13
CA ARG A 21 -0.95 -6.66 9.13
C ARG A 21 -0.25 -5.92 8.00
N SER A 22 -0.52 -4.63 7.81
CA SER A 22 0.17 -3.81 6.81
C SER A 22 1.65 -3.63 7.14
N GLY A 23 2.01 -3.56 8.42
CA GLY A 23 3.39 -3.32 8.87
C GLY A 23 3.90 -1.91 8.54
N PHE A 24 3.01 -0.91 8.42
CA PHE A 24 3.36 0.50 8.17
C PHE A 24 3.37 1.37 9.44
N TYR A 25 2.67 0.96 10.48
CA TYR A 25 2.44 1.77 11.67
C TYR A 25 2.90 1.06 12.94
N SER A 26 3.36 1.83 13.92
CA SER A 26 3.65 1.29 15.25
C SER A 26 2.34 0.90 15.95
N LEU A 27 2.40 0.06 16.98
CA LEU A 27 1.20 -0.27 17.76
C LEU A 27 0.58 0.96 18.42
N GLU A 28 1.40 1.94 18.83
CA GLU A 28 0.92 3.21 19.39
C GLU A 28 0.13 4.01 18.36
N ASP A 29 0.66 4.14 17.12
CA ASP A 29 -0.04 4.81 16.03
C ASP A 29 -1.35 4.08 15.68
N ILE A 30 -1.33 2.75 15.65
CA ILE A 30 -2.53 1.94 15.37
C ILE A 30 -3.57 2.15 16.46
N GLN A 31 -3.18 2.17 17.74
CA GLN A 31 -4.10 2.45 18.83
C GLN A 31 -4.76 3.81 18.67
N ASN A 32 -3.97 4.86 18.43
CA ASN A 32 -4.49 6.22 18.22
C ASN A 32 -5.46 6.26 17.01
N ASN A 33 -5.06 5.73 15.86
CA ASN A 33 -5.88 5.72 14.65
C ASN A 33 -7.22 4.99 14.87
N ILE A 34 -7.21 3.87 15.59
CA ILE A 34 -8.41 3.07 15.84
C ILE A 34 -9.35 3.76 16.82
N ILE A 35 -8.83 4.44 17.85
CA ILE A 35 -9.68 5.22 18.74
C ILE A 35 -10.30 6.41 18.00
N GLU A 36 -9.52 7.14 17.19
CA GLU A 36 -10.04 8.21 16.33
C GLU A 36 -11.13 7.67 15.38
N GLU A 37 -10.94 6.49 14.79
CA GLU A 37 -11.94 5.88 13.90
C GLU A 37 -13.23 5.47 14.64
N ILE A 38 -13.13 4.98 15.89
CA ILE A 38 -14.30 4.69 16.74
C ILE A 38 -15.08 5.98 17.03
N GLU A 39 -14.39 7.07 17.38
CA GLU A 39 -14.98 8.37 17.69
C GLU A 39 -15.63 9.01 16.45
N ASP A 40 -14.92 9.04 15.33
CA ASP A 40 -15.40 9.66 14.07
C ASP A 40 -16.66 8.98 13.52
N ASN A 41 -16.82 7.67 13.79
CA ASN A 41 -18.01 6.92 13.39
C ASN A 41 -19.10 6.89 14.47
N GLY A 42 -18.84 7.43 15.67
CA GLY A 42 -19.80 7.47 16.78
C GLY A 42 -20.07 6.09 17.40
N PHE A 43 -19.08 5.20 17.40
CA PHE A 43 -19.19 3.83 17.93
C PHE A 43 -18.80 3.71 19.41
N GLU A 44 -18.56 4.82 20.10
CA GLU A 44 -18.03 4.87 21.48
C GLU A 44 -18.96 4.19 22.50
N ASP A 45 -20.27 4.17 22.24
CA ASP A 45 -21.27 3.50 23.09
C ASP A 45 -21.27 1.96 22.91
N GLU A 46 -20.75 1.46 21.79
CA GLU A 46 -20.79 0.03 21.42
C GLU A 46 -19.42 -0.66 21.53
N ILE A 47 -18.34 0.10 21.32
CA ILE A 47 -16.98 -0.40 21.23
C ILE A 47 -16.11 0.34 22.24
N SER A 48 -15.67 -0.37 23.28
CA SER A 48 -14.76 0.19 24.28
C SER A 48 -13.31 0.16 23.80
N GLU A 49 -12.49 1.11 24.26
CA GLU A 49 -11.04 1.12 24.01
C GLU A 49 -10.38 -0.22 24.40
N ASP A 50 -10.73 -0.78 25.56
CA ASP A 50 -10.22 -2.08 26.02
C ASP A 50 -10.45 -3.20 24.99
N TRP A 51 -11.61 -3.20 24.30
CA TRP A 51 -11.90 -4.20 23.29
C TRP A 51 -11.01 -4.00 22.05
N ALA A 52 -10.82 -2.74 21.64
CA ALA A 52 -9.99 -2.39 20.49
C ALA A 52 -8.53 -2.78 20.73
N TYR A 53 -7.98 -2.43 21.90
CA TYR A 53 -6.62 -2.79 22.30
C TYR A 53 -6.45 -4.31 22.39
N GLU A 54 -7.41 -5.04 22.97
CA GLU A 54 -7.38 -6.52 22.97
C GLU A 54 -7.39 -7.11 21.55
N GLN A 55 -8.10 -6.50 20.59
CA GLN A 55 -8.09 -6.98 19.20
C GLN A 55 -6.76 -6.66 18.51
N ILE A 56 -6.19 -5.47 18.72
CA ILE A 56 -4.88 -5.07 18.20
C ILE A 56 -3.81 -6.05 18.68
N ASP A 57 -3.74 -6.29 20.00
CA ASP A 57 -2.78 -7.21 20.60
C ASP A 57 -2.95 -8.63 20.03
N ARG A 58 -4.20 -9.12 19.93
CA ARG A 58 -4.48 -10.45 19.38
C ARG A 58 -3.98 -10.58 17.94
N VAL A 59 -4.29 -9.62 17.07
CA VAL A 59 -3.87 -9.67 15.66
C VAL A 59 -2.35 -9.56 15.55
N ASN A 60 -1.71 -8.73 16.39
CA ASN A 60 -0.27 -8.58 16.41
C ASN A 60 0.44 -9.85 16.88
N GLU A 61 -0.05 -10.51 17.94
CA GLU A 61 0.47 -11.79 18.40
C GLU A 61 0.36 -12.88 17.32
N GLU A 62 -0.76 -12.93 16.60
CA GLU A 62 -0.95 -13.82 15.45
C GLU A 62 0.07 -13.53 14.34
N LEU A 63 0.24 -12.25 13.97
CA LEU A 63 1.19 -11.80 12.95
C LEU A 63 2.63 -12.15 13.31
N LEU A 64 3.06 -11.89 14.55
CA LEU A 64 4.40 -12.19 15.02
C LEU A 64 4.69 -13.70 15.00
N LYS A 65 3.69 -14.53 15.31
CA LYS A 65 3.84 -15.98 15.22
C LYS A 65 3.89 -16.48 13.78
N GLU A 66 3.08 -15.91 12.89
CA GLU A 66 3.12 -16.21 11.45
C GLU A 66 4.48 -15.82 10.85
N SER A 67 5.06 -14.69 11.28
CA SER A 67 6.31 -14.15 10.74
C SER A 67 7.55 -14.98 11.05
N GLU A 68 7.53 -15.80 12.10
CA GLU A 68 8.60 -16.79 12.39
C GLU A 68 8.82 -17.78 11.24
N SER A 69 7.82 -17.98 10.37
CA SER A 69 7.88 -18.88 9.23
C SER A 69 8.24 -18.20 7.91
N TRP A 70 8.30 -16.88 7.88
CA TRP A 70 8.59 -16.13 6.66
C TRP A 70 10.05 -16.28 6.25
N GLY A 71 10.30 -16.31 4.94
CA GLY A 71 11.66 -16.30 4.40
C GLY A 71 12.16 -14.88 4.16
N ASP A 72 13.49 -14.72 4.03
CA ASP A 72 14.13 -13.39 3.88
C ASP A 72 13.69 -12.61 2.62
N ASN A 73 13.20 -13.30 1.58
CA ASN A 73 12.82 -12.71 0.30
C ASN A 73 11.33 -12.91 -0.01
N THR A 74 10.48 -12.32 0.85
CA THR A 74 9.01 -12.30 0.73
C THR A 74 8.55 -11.60 -0.55
N GLN A 75 7.29 -11.80 -0.94
CA GLN A 75 6.72 -11.05 -2.07
C GLN A 75 6.65 -9.54 -1.79
N THR A 76 6.45 -9.15 -0.53
CA THR A 76 6.51 -7.73 -0.13
C THR A 76 7.91 -7.14 -0.34
N ASN A 77 8.98 -7.83 0.03
CA ASN A 77 10.35 -7.35 -0.21
C ASN A 77 10.65 -7.19 -1.71
N ARG A 78 10.14 -8.10 -2.54
CA ARG A 78 10.25 -7.99 -4.01
C ARG A 78 9.44 -6.84 -4.59
N LEU A 79 8.26 -6.57 -4.03
CA LEU A 79 7.44 -5.42 -4.43
C LEU A 79 8.14 -4.10 -4.11
N ILE A 80 8.73 -3.99 -2.91
CA ILE A 80 9.51 -2.82 -2.51
C ILE A 80 10.68 -2.61 -3.48
N ALA A 81 11.46 -3.66 -3.75
CA ALA A 81 12.58 -3.59 -4.69
C ALA A 81 12.14 -3.25 -6.14
N ALA A 82 10.97 -3.74 -6.57
CA ALA A 82 10.39 -3.39 -7.86
C ALA A 82 9.99 -1.92 -7.91
N PHE A 83 9.41 -1.38 -6.84
CA PHE A 83 9.02 0.03 -6.76
C PHE A 83 10.25 0.95 -6.72
N ASP A 84 11.32 0.54 -6.04
CA ASP A 84 12.61 1.23 -6.07
C ASP A 84 13.19 1.29 -7.49
N GLU A 85 13.19 0.18 -8.23
CA GLU A 85 13.64 0.15 -9.63
C GLU A 85 12.76 1.00 -10.56
N LEU A 86 11.45 1.06 -10.29
CA LEU A 86 10.54 1.94 -11.02
C LEU A 86 10.86 3.41 -10.78
N ALA A 87 11.12 3.80 -9.52
CA ALA A 87 11.56 5.16 -9.19
C ALA A 87 12.88 5.52 -9.88
N GLU A 88 13.85 4.60 -9.88
CA GLU A 88 15.11 4.79 -10.60
C GLU A 88 14.91 4.98 -12.12
N SER A 89 13.85 4.42 -12.69
CA SER A 89 13.47 4.55 -14.10
C SER A 89 12.42 5.65 -14.36
N LYS A 90 12.35 6.65 -13.47
CA LYS A 90 11.48 7.84 -13.56
C LYS A 90 9.98 7.56 -13.46
N ILE A 91 9.56 6.42 -12.93
CA ILE A 91 8.16 6.15 -12.61
C ILE A 91 7.91 6.47 -11.14
N ILE A 92 6.93 7.33 -10.84
CA ILE A 92 6.51 7.60 -9.45
C ILE A 92 5.81 6.34 -8.93
N ALA A 93 6.46 5.56 -8.08
CA ALA A 93 5.94 4.33 -7.52
C ALA A 93 5.71 4.50 -6.01
N LEU A 94 4.45 4.66 -5.58
CA LEU A 94 4.11 4.99 -4.19
C LEU A 94 3.43 3.83 -3.46
N HIS A 95 3.86 3.60 -2.22
CA HIS A 95 3.28 2.59 -1.34
C HIS A 95 2.13 3.17 -0.52
N TYR A 96 1.03 2.42 -0.40
CA TYR A 96 -0.09 2.67 0.54
C TYR A 96 -0.57 4.13 0.55
N THR A 97 -0.93 4.65 -0.63
CA THR A 97 -1.32 6.06 -0.79
C THR A 97 -2.79 6.29 -0.40
N GLY A 98 -3.02 6.84 0.78
CA GLY A 98 -4.37 7.13 1.28
C GLY A 98 -5.28 5.90 1.27
N PHE A 99 -6.60 6.10 1.22
CA PHE A 99 -7.57 5.01 1.30
C PHE A 99 -8.17 4.64 -0.06
N THR A 100 -8.36 5.63 -0.93
CA THR A 100 -9.05 5.52 -2.22
C THR A 100 -8.10 5.78 -3.40
N ASN A 101 -8.59 5.51 -4.61
CA ASN A 101 -7.83 5.83 -5.83
C ASN A 101 -7.60 7.34 -5.99
N ASP A 102 -8.58 8.17 -5.62
CA ASP A 102 -8.47 9.63 -5.74
C ASP A 102 -7.40 10.18 -4.79
N ASP A 103 -7.28 9.61 -3.58
CA ASP A 103 -6.20 9.96 -2.64
C ASP A 103 -4.82 9.64 -3.25
N GLY A 104 -4.68 8.46 -3.85
CA GLY A 104 -3.43 8.08 -4.52
C GLY A 104 -3.06 8.98 -5.70
N GLU A 105 -4.05 9.41 -6.50
CA GLU A 105 -3.82 10.37 -7.58
C GLU A 105 -3.40 11.75 -7.06
N TYR A 106 -3.93 12.16 -5.91
CA TYR A 106 -3.52 13.39 -5.24
C TYR A 106 -2.05 13.31 -4.81
N GLU A 107 -1.65 12.26 -4.09
CA GLU A 107 -0.26 12.10 -3.61
C GLU A 107 0.75 12.08 -4.77
N VAL A 108 0.44 11.34 -5.83
CA VAL A 108 1.25 11.32 -7.06
C VAL A 108 1.40 12.71 -7.68
N THR A 109 0.32 13.51 -7.66
CA THR A 109 0.35 14.87 -8.22
C THR A 109 1.24 15.79 -7.40
N GLU A 110 1.24 15.67 -6.07
CA GLU A 110 2.16 16.44 -5.21
C GLU A 110 3.62 16.06 -5.47
N VAL A 111 3.93 14.76 -5.60
CA VAL A 111 5.28 14.29 -5.95
C VAL A 111 5.73 14.85 -7.30
N GLU A 112 4.88 14.82 -8.34
CA GLU A 112 5.21 15.40 -9.65
C GLU A 112 5.42 16.91 -9.59
N ARG A 113 4.65 17.65 -8.78
CA ARG A 113 4.88 19.10 -8.59
C ARG A 113 6.29 19.34 -8.05
N THR A 114 6.72 18.57 -7.04
CA THR A 114 8.08 18.68 -6.51
C THR A 114 9.13 18.33 -7.57
N LEU A 115 8.91 17.33 -8.41
CA LEU A 115 9.81 17.02 -9.54
C LEU A 115 9.90 18.19 -10.52
N ILE A 116 8.77 18.79 -10.89
CA ILE A 116 8.69 19.93 -11.81
C ILE A 116 9.45 21.14 -11.24
N ASP A 117 9.30 21.42 -9.95
CA ASP A 117 10.03 22.49 -9.27
C ASP A 117 11.55 22.25 -9.25
N ASN A 118 11.99 21.02 -9.49
CA ASN A 118 13.39 20.60 -9.65
C ASN A 118 13.79 20.32 -11.11
N ASP A 119 13.08 20.91 -12.08
CA ASP A 119 13.31 20.78 -13.52
C ASP A 119 13.28 19.33 -14.05
N GLU A 120 12.51 18.46 -13.42
CA GLU A 120 12.34 17.05 -13.80
C GLU A 120 10.86 16.68 -13.99
N LYS A 121 10.58 15.58 -14.70
CA LYS A 121 9.22 15.04 -14.85
C LYS A 121 9.24 13.52 -14.83
N SER A 122 8.23 12.91 -14.22
CA SER A 122 8.06 11.46 -14.31
C SER A 122 7.81 11.00 -15.75
N GLU A 123 8.03 9.72 -16.01
CA GLU A 123 7.56 9.03 -17.22
C GLU A 123 6.18 8.38 -17.05
N GLY A 124 5.67 8.34 -15.82
CA GLY A 124 4.42 7.70 -15.43
C GLY A 124 4.37 7.51 -13.91
N TYR A 125 3.30 6.90 -13.42
CA TYR A 125 3.17 6.54 -12.01
C TYR A 125 2.46 5.20 -11.82
N CYS A 126 2.66 4.63 -10.63
CA CYS A 126 1.84 3.58 -10.08
C CYS A 126 1.73 3.67 -8.56
N PHE A 127 0.64 3.16 -8.01
CA PHE A 127 0.43 3.08 -6.57
C PHE A 127 -0.59 1.99 -6.21
N TYR A 128 -0.67 1.66 -4.93
CA TYR A 128 -1.80 0.95 -4.34
C TYR A 128 -2.26 1.72 -3.09
N HIS A 129 -3.55 1.69 -2.80
CA HIS A 129 -4.18 2.45 -1.72
C HIS A 129 -4.77 1.53 -0.64
N GLY A 130 -5.38 2.09 0.41
CA GLY A 130 -5.88 1.34 1.56
C GLY A 130 -6.82 0.18 1.23
N GLN A 131 -7.82 0.37 0.38
CA GLN A 131 -8.70 -0.74 -0.02
C GLN A 131 -7.96 -1.88 -0.77
N ASP A 132 -6.87 -1.56 -1.46
CA ASP A 132 -6.03 -2.59 -2.09
C ASP A 132 -5.12 -3.28 -1.06
N MET A 133 -4.67 -2.56 -0.04
CA MET A 133 -3.95 -3.11 1.11
C MET A 133 -4.81 -4.09 1.90
N GLU A 134 -6.07 -3.73 2.18
CA GLU A 134 -7.04 -4.61 2.84
C GLU A 134 -7.15 -5.98 2.14
N ARG A 135 -7.21 -5.98 0.81
CA ARG A 135 -7.25 -7.20 0.00
C ARG A 135 -5.94 -7.98 0.12
N ALA A 136 -4.81 -7.29 0.04
CA ALA A 136 -3.49 -7.91 0.07
C ALA A 136 -3.21 -8.61 1.41
N VAL A 137 -3.54 -7.99 2.55
CA VAL A 137 -3.36 -8.61 3.87
C VAL A 137 -4.32 -9.78 4.11
N ARG A 138 -5.47 -9.82 3.42
CA ARG A 138 -6.42 -10.94 3.42
C ARG A 138 -6.04 -12.05 2.42
N GLY A 139 -4.97 -11.87 1.65
CA GLY A 139 -4.52 -12.84 0.63
C GLY A 139 -5.37 -12.86 -0.64
N GLU A 140 -6.15 -11.81 -0.88
CA GLU A 140 -7.03 -11.66 -2.07
C GLU A 140 -6.28 -11.07 -3.28
N GLY A 141 -4.98 -10.85 -3.14
CA GLY A 141 -4.11 -10.23 -4.14
C GLY A 141 -4.01 -8.71 -3.97
N LEU A 142 -3.19 -8.08 -4.82
CA LEU A 142 -2.91 -6.65 -4.78
C LEU A 142 -3.22 -6.01 -6.13
N TYR A 143 -3.99 -4.93 -6.13
CA TYR A 143 -4.15 -4.09 -7.31
C TYR A 143 -3.19 -2.92 -7.28
N ILE A 144 -2.69 -2.55 -8.45
CA ILE A 144 -1.80 -1.42 -8.66
C ILE A 144 -2.43 -0.53 -9.73
N SER A 145 -2.82 0.67 -9.32
CA SER A 145 -3.24 1.76 -10.21
C SER A 145 -2.02 2.29 -10.97
N PHE A 146 -2.21 2.73 -12.21
CA PHE A 146 -1.16 3.36 -13.01
C PHE A 146 -1.74 4.37 -13.99
N GLN A 147 -0.96 5.41 -14.31
CA GLN A 147 -1.27 6.32 -15.40
C GLN A 147 -0.05 7.20 -15.74
N LYS A 148 -0.24 8.14 -16.67
CA LYS A 148 0.64 9.29 -16.86
C LYS A 148 -0.06 10.58 -16.42
N ILE A 149 0.65 11.45 -15.70
CA ILE A 149 0.16 12.79 -15.36
C ILE A 149 -0.03 13.61 -16.64
N ASN A 150 -1.16 14.31 -16.73
CA ASN A 150 -1.60 15.03 -17.94
C ASN A 150 -1.67 14.12 -19.17
N ASN A 151 -2.10 12.86 -18.99
CA ASN A 151 -2.19 11.89 -20.07
C ASN A 151 -3.01 12.42 -21.26
N VAL A 152 -2.49 12.19 -22.46
CA VAL A 152 -3.11 12.60 -23.73
C VAL A 152 -3.68 11.43 -24.52
N SER A 153 -3.37 10.18 -24.15
CA SER A 153 -3.93 8.99 -24.83
C SER A 153 -3.73 7.67 -24.06
N ASP A 154 -4.61 6.70 -24.31
CA ASP A 154 -4.46 5.32 -23.82
C ASP A 154 -3.20 4.61 -24.32
N VAL A 155 -2.54 5.11 -25.37
CA VAL A 155 -1.27 4.54 -25.85
C VAL A 155 -0.18 4.76 -24.81
N VAL A 156 -0.07 6.00 -24.30
CA VAL A 156 0.93 6.39 -23.29
C VAL A 156 0.69 5.62 -21.99
N SER A 157 -0.55 5.51 -21.53
CA SER A 157 -0.89 4.72 -20.33
C SER A 157 -0.45 3.26 -20.45
N ARG A 158 -0.64 2.66 -21.63
CA ARG A 158 -0.24 1.27 -21.86
C ARG A 158 1.26 1.09 -21.92
N GLU A 159 2.01 2.08 -22.41
CA GLU A 159 3.46 2.06 -22.38
C GLU A 159 4.00 2.14 -20.95
N VAL A 160 3.39 2.99 -20.11
CA VAL A 160 3.67 3.05 -18.66
C VAL A 160 3.39 1.71 -17.99
N ALA A 161 2.19 1.15 -18.18
CA ALA A 161 1.85 -0.16 -17.62
C ALA A 161 2.80 -1.27 -18.06
N LYS A 162 3.20 -1.32 -19.33
CA LYS A 162 4.17 -2.33 -19.81
C LYS A 162 5.49 -2.25 -19.04
N LYS A 163 6.04 -1.06 -18.83
CA LYS A 163 7.25 -0.86 -18.02
C LYS A 163 7.05 -1.38 -16.59
N ILE A 164 5.92 -1.04 -15.98
CA ILE A 164 5.58 -1.51 -14.62
C ILE A 164 5.49 -3.04 -14.57
N VAL A 165 4.75 -3.65 -15.50
CA VAL A 165 4.62 -5.12 -15.59
C VAL A 165 5.98 -5.79 -15.80
N GLU A 166 6.81 -5.27 -16.70
CA GLU A 166 8.15 -5.81 -16.95
C GLU A 166 9.03 -5.79 -15.69
N VAL A 167 9.00 -4.71 -14.91
CA VAL A 167 9.75 -4.62 -13.65
C VAL A 167 9.17 -5.56 -12.59
N LEU A 168 7.85 -5.60 -12.42
CA LEU A 168 7.21 -6.52 -11.47
C LEU A 168 7.55 -8.00 -11.78
N GLU A 169 7.47 -8.39 -13.05
CA GLU A 169 7.83 -9.74 -13.50
C GLU A 169 9.32 -10.04 -13.32
N LYS A 170 10.20 -9.06 -13.58
CA LYS A 170 11.65 -9.17 -13.31
C LYS A 170 11.94 -9.45 -11.83
N HIS A 171 11.15 -8.88 -10.93
CA HIS A 171 11.21 -9.14 -9.48
C HIS A 171 10.44 -10.40 -9.05
N ASN A 172 10.08 -11.28 -10.00
CA ASN A 172 9.37 -12.55 -9.76
C ASN A 172 7.99 -12.36 -9.11
N LEU A 173 7.30 -11.27 -9.41
CA LEU A 173 5.90 -11.08 -9.07
C LEU A 173 5.03 -11.55 -10.24
N LYS A 174 4.02 -12.38 -9.93
CA LYS A 174 3.06 -12.85 -10.92
C LYS A 174 2.07 -11.72 -11.21
N VAL A 175 1.97 -11.33 -12.48
CA VAL A 175 1.08 -10.26 -12.92
C VAL A 175 -0.08 -10.82 -13.75
N ASP A 176 -1.28 -10.29 -13.51
CA ASP A 176 -2.44 -10.42 -14.38
C ASP A 176 -2.90 -9.03 -14.83
N TRP A 177 -2.71 -8.73 -16.12
CA TRP A 177 -3.17 -7.50 -16.74
C TRP A 177 -3.57 -7.76 -18.20
N ASN A 178 -4.75 -7.28 -18.60
CA ASN A 178 -5.32 -7.55 -19.92
C ASN A 178 -4.79 -6.63 -21.05
N GLY A 179 -3.84 -5.75 -20.74
CA GLY A 179 -3.25 -4.81 -21.70
C GLY A 179 -4.03 -3.52 -21.96
N LYS A 180 -5.13 -3.26 -21.25
CA LYS A 180 -5.95 -2.04 -21.41
C LYS A 180 -5.58 -0.97 -20.39
N ALA A 181 -5.52 0.29 -20.86
CA ALA A 181 -5.28 1.46 -20.01
C ALA A 181 -6.33 1.64 -18.91
N ALA A 182 -7.57 1.24 -19.17
CA ALA A 182 -8.70 1.40 -18.24
C ALA A 182 -8.77 0.31 -17.15
N THR A 183 -7.83 -0.64 -17.11
CA THR A 183 -7.82 -1.70 -16.10
C THR A 183 -6.50 -1.70 -15.35
N ARG A 184 -6.60 -1.71 -14.01
CA ARG A 184 -5.45 -1.76 -13.10
C ARG A 184 -4.64 -3.05 -13.29
N ILE A 185 -3.37 -3.01 -12.90
CA ILE A 185 -2.49 -4.19 -12.84
C ILE A 185 -2.89 -4.98 -11.59
N PHE A 186 -3.01 -6.30 -11.69
CA PHE A 186 -3.34 -7.16 -10.57
C PHE A 186 -2.21 -8.15 -10.31
N LEU A 187 -1.83 -8.34 -9.05
CA LEU A 187 -0.93 -9.39 -8.60
C LEU A 187 -1.78 -10.51 -7.97
N PRO A 188 -2.21 -11.52 -8.75
CA PRO A 188 -2.97 -12.64 -8.20
C PRO A 188 -2.10 -13.44 -7.23
N ASP A 189 -2.72 -13.93 -6.16
CA ASP A 189 -2.06 -14.74 -5.14
C ASP A 189 -0.91 -14.00 -4.40
N PHE A 190 -0.94 -12.66 -4.40
CA PHE A 190 0.04 -11.84 -3.68
C PHE A 190 -0.16 -11.99 -2.17
N LYS A 191 0.92 -12.35 -1.47
CA LYS A 191 1.00 -12.50 -0.03
C LYS A 191 1.73 -11.31 0.56
N TRP A 192 1.01 -10.52 1.34
CA TRP A 192 1.60 -9.45 2.10
C TRP A 192 2.26 -10.01 3.37
N GLU A 193 3.57 -9.89 3.46
CA GLU A 193 4.40 -10.41 4.55
C GLU A 193 5.35 -9.30 5.02
N ARG A 194 4.88 -8.48 5.97
CA ARG A 194 5.63 -7.40 6.61
C ARG A 194 5.22 -7.26 8.06
N ILE A 195 6.19 -6.98 8.93
CA ILE A 195 5.96 -6.51 10.30
C ILE A 195 6.50 -5.09 10.41
N TYR A 196 5.89 -4.29 11.27
CA TYR A 196 6.43 -2.97 11.57
C TYR A 196 7.79 -3.10 12.27
N ASN A 197 8.71 -2.22 11.89
CA ASN A 197 10.03 -2.07 12.51
C ASN A 197 10.43 -0.59 12.43
N GLU A 198 10.78 0.01 13.56
CA GLU A 198 11.15 1.44 13.64
C GLU A 198 12.44 1.77 12.89
N ASP A 199 13.33 0.78 12.72
CA ASP A 199 14.60 0.94 12.02
C ASP A 199 14.47 0.77 10.48
N ASP A 200 13.32 0.30 10.00
CA ASP A 200 13.08 0.14 8.57
C ASP A 200 12.93 1.50 7.88
N ARG A 201 13.26 1.55 6.58
CA ARG A 201 12.95 2.71 5.74
C ARG A 201 11.44 2.96 5.76
N ASP A 202 11.06 4.19 6.10
CA ASP A 202 9.68 4.66 5.97
C ASP A 202 9.28 4.72 4.49
N LEU A 203 8.42 3.79 4.07
CA LEU A 203 7.91 3.68 2.71
C LEU A 203 6.87 4.75 2.36
N LEU A 204 6.33 5.47 3.37
CA LEU A 204 5.41 6.59 3.18
C LEU A 204 6.15 7.91 2.98
N ASN A 205 7.48 7.93 3.21
CA ASN A 205 8.30 9.10 2.94
C ASN A 205 8.65 9.18 1.44
N TYR A 206 7.84 9.92 0.67
CA TYR A 206 8.00 10.04 -0.78
C TYR A 206 9.28 10.76 -1.22
N ASN A 207 10.06 11.36 -0.31
CA ASN A 207 11.37 11.93 -0.67
C ASN A 207 12.31 10.87 -1.24
N TYR A 208 12.22 9.61 -0.81
CA TYR A 208 13.03 8.53 -1.41
C TYR A 208 12.73 8.34 -2.90
N VAL A 209 11.46 8.46 -3.30
CA VAL A 209 11.03 8.35 -4.70
C VAL A 209 11.49 9.58 -5.48
N ILE A 210 11.33 10.77 -4.92
CA ILE A 210 11.79 12.03 -5.53
C ILE A 210 13.30 11.99 -5.75
N ASP A 211 14.07 11.63 -4.73
CA ASP A 211 15.53 11.55 -4.78
C ASP A 211 15.99 10.52 -5.82
N ALA A 212 15.39 9.33 -5.85
CA ALA A 212 15.71 8.30 -6.84
C ALA A 212 15.52 8.79 -8.28
N ILE A 213 14.43 9.53 -8.54
CA ILE A 213 14.14 10.11 -9.86
C ILE A 213 15.14 11.22 -10.20
N LEU A 214 15.49 12.09 -9.25
CA LEU A 214 16.38 13.23 -9.46
C LEU A 214 17.87 12.84 -9.59
N LEU A 215 18.29 11.76 -8.94
CA LEU A 215 19.68 11.28 -8.99
C LEU A 215 20.03 10.61 -10.32
N ASN A 216 19.04 10.09 -11.06
CA ASN A 216 19.22 9.46 -12.37
C ASN A 216 19.03 10.44 -13.55
N LYS A 217 19.48 11.69 -13.37
CA LYS A 217 19.52 12.72 -14.42
C LYS A 217 20.61 12.48 -15.48
#